data_AF-A0A2V6N5D5-F1
#
_entry.id   AF-A0A2V6N5D5-F1
#
_cell.length_a   1.000
_cell.length_b   1.000
_cell.length_c   1.000
_cell.angle_alpha   90.00
_cell.angle_beta   90.00
_cell.angle_gamma   90.00
#
_symmetry.space_group_name_H-M   'P 1'
#
loop_
_entity.id
_entity.type
_entity.pdbx_description
1 polymer ?
#
loop_
_entity_poly.entity_id
_entity_poly.type
_entity_poly.pdbx_seq_one_letter_code
_entity_poly.pdbx_strand_id
1 'polypeptide(L)'
;GQFKAPFNQINNEARVFTYKDTSVITPNSDTPYSILWTDLRAEPIVLSVPAVEKSRYYSVMLCDGNTYNYGYIGSRATGSEAGDYMVAGPDWKGATPPGIKKVFRSSTQFSAVAYRTQLFNPEDMPNVVKIQAGYKVQPLSQYLKQPAPPAPPAVDFPKINKEMVKTGFFDYLAFALQFAPAGPEEKEIREKLHRLGDLAALSQEQKAAVVAGVKEGETKIKQYLESGQKNINGWKVGSLFGDSAFYNGDWLKRAAAAQAGIYGNDAAEAMYPMTKTLANGEPLDGSKHNYTLTFAAGQFPPVNAFWSVTMYDGKSQLLIKNPINRYLINSPMLPNMKKNPDGSLTLYIQKDNPGADKESNWLPAPDGPIYLVMRLYWPKTEAPSILPPGEGSWKPPGIVKVN
;
A
#
# COMPACT_ATOMS: atom_id res chain seq x y z
N GLY A 1 -4.75 18.15 6.74
CA GLY A 1 -4.65 17.11 5.70
C GLY A 1 -3.58 17.48 4.70
N GLN A 2 -3.09 16.53 3.90
CA GLN A 2 -2.18 16.82 2.79
C GLN A 2 -2.97 16.67 1.48
N PHE A 3 -3.76 17.68 1.12
CA PHE A 3 -4.41 17.72 -0.19
C PHE A 3 -3.35 17.53 -1.29
N LYS A 4 -3.62 16.66 -2.26
CA LYS A 4 -2.68 16.34 -3.33
C LYS A 4 -3.09 16.98 -4.65
N ALA A 5 -4.31 16.70 -5.12
CA ALA A 5 -4.89 17.29 -6.33
C ALA A 5 -6.43 17.18 -6.31
N PRO A 6 -7.13 17.97 -7.14
CA PRO A 6 -8.55 17.78 -7.43
C PRO A 6 -8.84 16.41 -8.08
N PHE A 7 -10.11 16.01 -8.13
CA PHE A 7 -10.51 14.83 -8.88
C PHE A 7 -10.09 14.93 -10.35
N ASN A 8 -9.77 13.77 -10.93
CA ASN A 8 -9.36 13.58 -12.32
C ASN A 8 -8.05 14.31 -12.68
N GLN A 9 -7.29 14.78 -11.68
CA GLN A 9 -5.97 15.39 -11.85
C GLN A 9 -4.92 14.58 -11.09
N ILE A 10 -3.82 14.26 -11.78
CA ILE A 10 -2.70 13.54 -11.18
C ILE A 10 -1.75 14.50 -10.47
N ASN A 11 -1.31 14.13 -9.27
CA ASN A 11 -0.23 14.78 -8.56
C ASN A 11 1.02 13.89 -8.58
N ASN A 12 2.10 14.37 -9.19
CA ASN A 12 3.39 13.68 -9.23
C ASN A 12 4.28 14.17 -8.07
N GLU A 13 4.58 13.29 -7.13
CA GLU A 13 5.54 13.57 -6.05
C GLU A 13 6.89 12.96 -6.39
N ALA A 14 7.70 13.71 -7.13
CA ALA A 14 9.05 13.32 -7.54
C ALA A 14 10.08 13.48 -6.42
N ARG A 15 9.82 12.84 -5.28
CA ARG A 15 10.75 12.69 -4.15
C ARG A 15 10.43 11.44 -3.37
N VAL A 16 11.42 10.92 -2.66
CA VAL A 16 11.19 9.87 -1.66
C VAL A 16 10.64 10.45 -0.37
N PHE A 17 9.86 9.66 0.35
CA PHE A 17 9.37 10.05 1.67
C PHE A 17 10.47 9.92 2.72
N THR A 18 10.41 10.81 3.70
CA THR A 18 11.37 10.95 4.79
C THR A 18 10.66 10.96 6.14
N TYR A 19 11.39 11.08 7.24
CA TYR A 19 10.79 11.24 8.59
C TYR A 19 9.87 12.46 8.73
N LYS A 20 9.92 13.42 7.80
CA LYS A 20 9.04 14.60 7.79
C LYS A 20 7.65 14.29 7.22
N ASP A 21 7.49 13.16 6.54
CA ASP A 21 6.24 12.74 5.91
C ASP A 21 5.44 11.84 6.86
N THR A 22 4.46 12.43 7.54
CA THR A 22 3.71 11.77 8.62
C THR A 22 2.24 11.48 8.28
N SER A 23 1.81 11.77 7.06
CA SER A 23 0.43 11.59 6.60
C SER A 23 0.07 10.14 6.27
N VAL A 24 1.07 9.32 5.95
CA VAL A 24 0.95 7.89 5.66
C VAL A 24 1.76 7.14 6.69
N ILE A 25 1.13 6.17 7.35
CA ILE A 25 1.81 5.27 8.28
C ILE A 25 2.60 4.24 7.48
N THR A 26 3.83 3.93 7.91
CA THR A 26 4.74 2.99 7.21
C THR A 26 4.95 3.34 5.72
N PRO A 27 5.27 4.59 5.35
CA PRO A 27 5.43 4.96 3.95
C PRO A 27 6.64 4.23 3.36
N ASN A 28 6.58 3.88 2.08
CA ASN A 28 7.77 3.38 1.39
C ASN A 28 8.67 4.55 0.96
N SER A 29 9.98 4.29 0.89
CA SER A 29 10.99 5.23 0.37
C SER A 29 11.69 4.65 -0.88
N ASP A 30 11.09 3.61 -1.48
CA ASP A 30 11.60 2.87 -2.63
C ASP A 30 11.14 3.47 -3.97
N THR A 31 9.90 3.97 -3.99
CA THR A 31 9.22 4.43 -5.20
C THR A 31 8.58 5.81 -4.95
N PRO A 32 9.00 6.87 -5.64
CA PRO A 32 8.25 8.11 -5.70
C PRO A 32 6.81 7.86 -6.19
N TYR A 33 5.86 8.53 -5.55
CA TYR A 33 4.44 8.35 -5.79
C TYR A 33 3.91 9.32 -6.84
N SER A 34 2.94 8.86 -7.63
CA SER A 34 1.93 9.77 -8.19
C SER A 34 0.56 9.32 -7.70
N ILE A 35 -0.30 10.27 -7.36
CA ILE A 35 -1.62 9.99 -6.79
C ILE A 35 -2.70 10.66 -7.64
N LEU A 36 -3.77 9.91 -7.89
CA LEU A 36 -4.96 10.38 -8.59
C LEU A 36 -6.19 9.90 -7.82
N TRP A 37 -7.16 10.79 -7.66
CA TRP A 37 -8.52 10.42 -7.30
C TRP A 37 -9.41 10.62 -8.52
N THR A 38 -10.18 9.60 -8.90
CA THR A 38 -11.10 9.70 -10.04
C THR A 38 -12.53 9.93 -9.59
N ASP A 39 -13.24 10.84 -10.24
CA ASP A 39 -14.70 10.95 -10.21
C ASP A 39 -15.25 10.38 -11.51
N LEU A 40 -15.91 9.22 -11.40
CA LEU A 40 -16.38 8.40 -12.52
C LEU A 40 -17.87 8.60 -12.82
N ARG A 41 -18.53 9.59 -12.18
CA ARG A 41 -19.99 9.80 -12.27
C ARG A 41 -20.44 10.31 -13.63
N ALA A 42 -19.66 11.18 -14.26
CA ALA A 42 -20.00 11.73 -15.58
C ALA A 42 -19.50 10.83 -16.72
N GLU A 43 -18.27 10.35 -16.63
CA GLU A 43 -17.64 9.54 -17.67
C GLU A 43 -16.41 8.77 -17.16
N PRO A 44 -15.95 7.74 -17.90
CA PRO A 44 -14.68 7.08 -17.63
C PRO A 44 -13.48 8.02 -17.73
N ILE A 45 -12.41 7.65 -17.03
CA ILE A 45 -11.12 8.33 -17.08
C ILE A 45 -10.11 7.46 -17.82
N VAL A 46 -9.41 8.04 -18.79
CA VAL A 46 -8.32 7.40 -19.52
C VAL A 46 -7.00 7.70 -18.82
N LEU A 47 -6.27 6.64 -18.47
CA LEU A 47 -4.94 6.63 -17.89
C LEU A 47 -3.94 6.21 -18.97
N SER A 48 -3.13 7.15 -19.46
CA SER A 48 -2.04 6.85 -20.38
C SER A 48 -0.74 6.72 -19.60
N VAL A 49 -0.02 5.61 -19.83
CA VAL A 49 1.33 5.40 -19.29
C VAL A 49 2.36 5.44 -20.43
N PRO A 50 3.53 6.05 -20.22
CA PRO A 50 4.60 6.02 -21.21
C PRO A 50 5.24 4.63 -21.27
N ALA A 51 6.10 4.40 -22.25
CA ALA A 51 6.99 3.26 -22.21
C ALA A 51 7.97 3.45 -21.03
N VAL A 52 8.14 2.40 -20.24
CA VAL A 52 9.08 2.33 -19.12
C VAL A 52 10.14 1.30 -19.48
N GLU A 53 11.40 1.58 -19.16
CA GLU A 53 12.48 0.64 -19.39
C GLU A 53 12.26 -0.68 -18.64
N LYS A 54 12.50 -1.82 -19.31
CA LYS A 54 12.18 -3.16 -18.79
C LYS A 54 12.88 -3.50 -17.47
N SER A 55 14.03 -2.89 -17.20
CA SER A 55 14.78 -3.03 -15.96
C SER A 55 14.17 -2.27 -14.78
N ARG A 56 13.25 -1.34 -15.02
CA ARG A 56 12.61 -0.51 -14.00
C ARG A 56 11.21 -1.03 -13.70
N TYR A 57 10.97 -1.29 -12.43
CA TYR A 57 9.63 -1.57 -11.95
C TYR A 57 8.76 -0.31 -11.92
N TYR A 58 7.54 -0.44 -12.41
CA TYR A 58 6.47 0.51 -12.11
C TYR A 58 5.14 -0.22 -11.95
N SER A 59 4.25 0.38 -11.18
CA SER A 59 2.89 -0.10 -10.96
C SER A 59 1.93 1.06 -10.82
N VAL A 60 0.72 0.88 -11.34
CA VAL A 60 -0.44 1.74 -11.15
C VAL A 60 -1.52 0.86 -10.54
N MET A 61 -1.71 1.00 -9.23
CA MET A 61 -2.73 0.27 -8.50
C MET A 61 -4.06 1.02 -8.58
N LEU A 62 -5.11 0.31 -8.95
CA LEU A 62 -6.47 0.83 -9.05
C LEU A 62 -7.27 0.29 -7.85
N CYS A 63 -7.69 1.18 -6.95
CA CYS A 63 -8.40 0.82 -5.73
C CYS A 63 -9.69 1.62 -5.61
N ASP A 64 -10.82 0.94 -5.44
CA ASP A 64 -12.12 1.60 -5.39
C ASP A 64 -12.46 2.11 -3.98
N GLY A 65 -13.61 2.79 -3.83
CA GLY A 65 -14.08 3.33 -2.55
C GLY A 65 -14.43 2.24 -1.52
N ASN A 66 -14.58 1.00 -1.97
CA ASN A 66 -14.73 -0.19 -1.12
C ASN A 66 -13.38 -0.77 -0.68
N THR A 67 -12.26 -0.15 -1.07
CA THR A 67 -10.88 -0.60 -0.85
C THR A 67 -10.57 -1.94 -1.51
N TYR A 68 -11.24 -2.24 -2.62
CA TYR A 68 -10.90 -3.38 -3.48
C TYR A 68 -9.87 -2.97 -4.53
N ASN A 69 -8.80 -3.75 -4.64
CA ASN A 69 -7.81 -3.59 -5.69
C ASN A 69 -8.34 -4.23 -6.98
N TYR A 70 -9.07 -3.46 -7.80
CA TYR A 70 -9.76 -3.98 -8.99
C TYR A 70 -8.86 -4.03 -10.24
N GLY A 71 -7.61 -3.62 -10.13
CA GLY A 71 -6.67 -3.75 -11.24
C GLY A 71 -5.29 -3.16 -11.01
N TYR A 72 -4.38 -3.57 -11.89
CA TYR A 72 -3.02 -3.09 -11.97
C TYR A 72 -2.65 -2.80 -13.42
N ILE A 73 -1.91 -1.73 -13.65
CA ILE A 73 -1.17 -1.43 -14.88
C ILE A 73 0.30 -1.35 -14.49
N GLY A 74 1.21 -1.96 -15.25
CA GLY A 74 2.63 -1.91 -14.91
C GLY A 74 3.43 -3.12 -15.33
N SER A 75 4.68 -3.15 -14.90
CA SER A 75 5.68 -4.15 -15.26
C SER A 75 5.15 -5.58 -15.14
N ARG A 76 4.43 -5.91 -14.05
CA ARG A 76 3.83 -7.23 -13.84
C ARG A 76 2.56 -7.44 -14.65
N ALA A 77 1.64 -6.49 -14.59
CA ALA A 77 0.24 -6.71 -14.96
C ALA A 77 -0.05 -6.47 -16.45
N THR A 78 0.70 -5.56 -17.09
CA THR A 78 0.45 -5.12 -18.48
C THR A 78 1.72 -4.96 -19.31
N GLY A 79 2.90 -5.21 -18.73
CA GLY A 79 4.20 -4.97 -19.36
C GLY A 79 4.62 -3.50 -19.34
N SER A 80 5.76 -3.21 -19.97
CA SER A 80 6.40 -1.87 -19.90
C SER A 80 6.24 -1.00 -21.15
N GLU A 81 5.45 -1.44 -22.12
CA GLU A 81 5.17 -0.66 -23.33
C GLU A 81 4.15 0.44 -23.04
N ALA A 82 4.26 1.58 -23.75
CA ALA A 82 3.29 2.66 -23.65
C ALA A 82 1.87 2.17 -23.94
N GLY A 83 0.87 2.73 -23.26
CA GLY A 83 -0.52 2.34 -23.50
C GLY A 83 -1.55 3.20 -22.81
N ASP A 84 -2.76 3.17 -23.38
CA ASP A 84 -3.95 3.81 -22.83
C ASP A 84 -4.84 2.76 -22.17
N TYR A 85 -5.26 3.05 -20.95
CA TYR A 85 -6.14 2.21 -20.14
C TYR A 85 -7.31 3.06 -19.69
N MET A 86 -8.47 2.44 -19.49
CA MET A 86 -9.67 3.17 -19.09
C MET A 86 -10.20 2.67 -17.75
N VAL A 87 -10.53 3.59 -16.86
CA VAL A 87 -11.23 3.32 -15.60
C VAL A 87 -12.66 3.79 -15.76
N ALA A 88 -13.61 2.87 -15.66
CA ALA A 88 -15.04 3.13 -15.79
C ALA A 88 -15.75 2.95 -14.44
N GLY A 89 -16.70 3.83 -14.16
CA GLY A 89 -17.60 3.72 -13.00
C GLY A 89 -18.65 2.60 -13.18
N PRO A 90 -19.38 2.27 -12.11
CA PRO A 90 -20.35 1.16 -12.11
C PRO A 90 -21.51 1.37 -13.10
N ASP A 91 -21.85 2.63 -13.36
CA ASP A 91 -23.00 3.01 -14.19
C ASP A 91 -22.66 3.10 -15.69
N TRP A 92 -21.38 3.07 -16.06
CA TRP A 92 -20.97 3.22 -17.47
C TRP A 92 -21.28 1.97 -18.31
N LYS A 93 -22.09 2.15 -19.36
CA LYS A 93 -22.51 1.10 -20.31
C LYS A 93 -22.01 1.31 -21.75
N GLY A 94 -21.12 2.28 -21.97
CA GLY A 94 -20.57 2.55 -23.30
C GLY A 94 -19.71 1.40 -23.84
N ALA A 95 -19.36 1.50 -25.12
CA ALA A 95 -18.40 0.61 -25.76
C ALA A 95 -16.96 1.04 -25.46
N THR A 96 -16.04 0.08 -25.45
CA THR A 96 -14.60 0.37 -25.35
C THR A 96 -14.14 1.08 -26.63
N PRO A 97 -13.59 2.30 -26.54
CA PRO A 97 -13.09 2.99 -27.73
C PRO A 97 -11.83 2.34 -28.30
N PRO A 98 -11.54 2.52 -29.61
CA PRO A 98 -10.26 2.13 -30.20
C PRO A 98 -9.07 2.74 -29.46
N GLY A 99 -7.96 2.01 -29.36
CA GLY A 99 -6.72 2.46 -28.69
C GLY A 99 -6.65 2.11 -27.20
N ILE A 100 -7.79 1.88 -26.53
CA ILE A 100 -7.81 1.43 -25.13
C ILE A 100 -7.39 -0.04 -25.05
N LYS A 101 -6.26 -0.32 -24.38
CA LYS A 101 -5.72 -1.67 -24.20
C LYS A 101 -6.55 -2.52 -23.25
N LYS A 102 -7.09 -1.91 -22.19
CA LYS A 102 -7.94 -2.59 -21.20
C LYS A 102 -8.84 -1.59 -20.49
N VAL A 103 -10.06 -2.05 -20.21
CA VAL A 103 -11.03 -1.35 -19.36
C VAL A 103 -11.05 -2.01 -17.98
N PHE A 104 -10.85 -1.21 -16.95
CA PHE A 104 -11.02 -1.59 -15.56
C PHE A 104 -12.32 -0.98 -15.04
N ARG A 105 -13.08 -1.75 -14.27
CA ARG A 105 -14.38 -1.31 -13.74
C ARG A 105 -14.29 -1.18 -12.23
N SER A 106 -14.45 0.06 -11.75
CA SER A 106 -14.59 0.36 -10.33
C SER A 106 -15.99 -0.07 -9.86
N SER A 107 -16.10 -0.67 -8.67
CA SER A 107 -17.40 -0.95 -8.07
C SER A 107 -18.07 0.32 -7.52
N THR A 108 -17.32 1.41 -7.37
CA THR A 108 -17.77 2.68 -6.80
C THR A 108 -17.58 3.85 -7.78
N GLN A 109 -18.29 4.94 -7.53
CA GLN A 109 -18.25 6.16 -8.35
C GLN A 109 -16.97 6.99 -8.17
N PHE A 110 -16.28 6.85 -7.03
CA PHE A 110 -14.95 7.41 -6.80
C PHE A 110 -13.92 6.29 -6.64
N SER A 111 -12.68 6.51 -7.11
CA SER A 111 -11.59 5.54 -6.94
C SER A 111 -10.26 6.26 -6.70
N ALA A 112 -9.38 5.63 -5.94
CA ALA A 112 -8.00 6.04 -5.75
C ALA A 112 -7.07 5.25 -6.69
N VAL A 113 -6.14 5.96 -7.30
CA VAL A 113 -5.12 5.40 -8.19
C VAL A 113 -3.74 5.81 -7.67
N ALA A 114 -2.91 4.81 -7.39
CA ALA A 114 -1.56 5.02 -6.87
C ALA A 114 -0.51 4.50 -7.84
N TYR A 115 0.29 5.42 -8.37
CA TYR A 115 1.44 5.14 -9.22
C TYR A 115 2.67 5.01 -8.34
N ARG A 116 3.50 4.02 -8.64
CA ARG A 116 4.80 3.79 -8.01
C ARG A 116 5.81 3.57 -9.12
N THR A 117 6.84 4.40 -9.16
CA THR A 117 7.95 4.28 -10.12
C THR A 117 9.21 3.97 -9.33
N GLN A 118 9.89 2.87 -9.60
CA GLN A 118 11.12 2.51 -8.90
C GLN A 118 12.17 3.60 -9.06
N LEU A 119 12.86 3.95 -7.98
CA LEU A 119 14.08 4.76 -7.98
C LEU A 119 15.28 3.84 -7.77
N PHE A 120 16.29 3.88 -8.65
CA PHE A 120 17.48 3.03 -8.49
C PHE A 120 18.45 3.57 -7.44
N ASN A 121 18.66 4.88 -7.45
CA ASN A 121 19.53 5.62 -6.55
C ASN A 121 19.14 7.13 -6.58
N PRO A 122 19.67 7.98 -5.70
CA PRO A 122 19.34 9.42 -5.73
C PRO A 122 19.60 10.10 -7.07
N GLU A 123 20.65 9.72 -7.79
CA GLU A 123 21.04 10.32 -9.09
C GLU A 123 20.05 10.00 -10.22
N ASP A 124 19.24 8.96 -10.04
CA ASP A 124 18.23 8.48 -11.00
C ASP A 124 16.89 9.25 -10.91
N MET A 125 16.74 10.17 -9.96
CA MET A 125 15.51 10.97 -9.80
C MET A 125 15.06 11.71 -11.08
N PRO A 126 15.95 12.30 -11.91
CA PRO A 126 15.54 12.92 -13.17
C PRO A 126 14.83 11.95 -14.13
N ASN A 127 15.19 10.66 -14.14
CA ASN A 127 14.51 9.65 -14.95
C ASN A 127 13.10 9.37 -14.41
N VAL A 128 12.95 9.30 -13.08
CA VAL A 128 11.64 9.15 -12.44
C VAL A 128 10.74 10.35 -12.76
N VAL A 129 11.25 11.58 -12.69
CA VAL A 129 10.53 12.80 -13.09
C VAL A 129 10.06 12.70 -14.54
N LYS A 130 10.95 12.28 -15.45
CA LYS A 130 10.61 12.13 -16.88
C LYS A 130 9.50 11.11 -17.11
N ILE A 131 9.55 9.97 -16.42
CA ILE A 131 8.49 8.94 -16.50
C ILE A 131 7.17 9.48 -15.93
N GLN A 132 7.21 10.11 -14.75
CA GLN A 132 6.03 10.69 -14.11
C GLN A 132 5.38 11.79 -14.97
N ALA A 133 6.17 12.60 -15.66
CA ALA A 133 5.69 13.60 -16.61
C ALA A 133 4.99 12.97 -17.84
N GLY A 134 5.29 11.70 -18.16
CA GLY A 134 4.62 10.94 -19.21
C GLY A 134 3.28 10.33 -18.79
N TYR A 135 2.95 10.29 -17.49
CA TYR A 135 1.63 9.87 -17.05
C TYR A 135 0.58 10.92 -17.41
N LYS A 136 -0.42 10.52 -18.19
CA LYS A 136 -1.52 11.40 -18.58
C LYS A 136 -2.84 10.87 -18.05
N VAL A 137 -3.65 11.78 -17.52
CA VAL A 137 -5.00 11.53 -17.04
C VAL A 137 -5.94 12.48 -17.76
N GLN A 138 -6.99 11.94 -18.38
CA GLN A 138 -7.98 12.75 -19.09
C GLN A 138 -9.35 12.07 -19.11
N PRO A 139 -10.46 12.82 -19.06
CA PRO A 139 -11.79 12.26 -19.29
C PRO A 139 -11.91 11.63 -20.68
N LEU A 140 -12.83 10.66 -20.81
CA LEU A 140 -13.06 9.94 -22.06
C LEU A 140 -13.42 10.88 -23.23
N SER A 141 -14.27 11.87 -23.01
CA SER A 141 -14.66 12.89 -23.97
C SER A 141 -13.44 13.63 -24.52
N GLN A 142 -12.50 14.03 -23.66
CA GLN A 142 -11.25 14.66 -24.05
C GLN A 142 -10.36 13.71 -24.86
N TYR A 143 -10.25 12.44 -24.47
CA TYR A 143 -9.50 11.42 -25.22
C TYR A 143 -10.05 11.26 -26.65
N LEU A 144 -11.38 11.20 -26.79
CA LEU A 144 -12.07 11.02 -28.06
C LEU A 144 -12.27 12.32 -28.86
N LYS A 145 -11.86 13.47 -28.30
CA LYS A 145 -12.10 14.81 -28.87
C LYS A 145 -13.60 15.06 -29.13
N GLN A 146 -14.43 14.64 -28.18
CA GLN A 146 -15.88 14.81 -28.20
C GLN A 146 -16.32 15.85 -27.16
N PRO A 147 -17.53 16.42 -27.29
CA PRO A 147 -18.12 17.26 -26.23
C PRO A 147 -18.17 16.51 -24.90
N ALA A 148 -17.81 17.20 -23.82
CA ALA A 148 -17.93 16.65 -22.48
C ALA A 148 -19.40 16.42 -22.11
N PRO A 149 -19.74 15.32 -21.42
CA PRO A 149 -21.06 15.15 -20.84
C PRO A 149 -21.33 16.20 -19.75
N PRO A 150 -22.60 16.39 -19.34
CA PRO A 150 -22.92 17.25 -18.22
C PRO A 150 -22.12 16.88 -16.96
N ALA A 151 -21.58 17.89 -16.28
CA ALA A 151 -20.88 17.68 -15.03
C ALA A 151 -21.83 17.10 -13.97
N PRO A 152 -21.36 16.17 -13.11
CA PRO A 152 -22.20 15.66 -12.04
C PRO A 152 -22.43 16.75 -10.99
N PRO A 153 -23.48 16.65 -10.17
CA PRO A 153 -23.68 17.57 -9.05
C PRO A 153 -22.45 17.63 -8.13
N ALA A 154 -22.15 18.84 -7.67
CA ALA A 154 -21.10 19.05 -6.68
C ALA A 154 -21.42 18.27 -5.40
N VAL A 155 -20.40 17.67 -4.80
CA VAL A 155 -20.53 16.91 -3.56
C VAL A 155 -20.03 17.77 -2.41
N ASP A 156 -20.88 17.98 -1.41
CA ASP A 156 -20.48 18.60 -0.15
C ASP A 156 -19.90 17.53 0.77
N PHE A 157 -18.58 17.34 0.73
CA PHE A 157 -17.90 16.33 1.54
C PHE A 157 -17.89 16.73 3.01
N PRO A 158 -18.42 15.89 3.92
CA PRO A 158 -18.36 16.14 5.36
C PRO A 158 -16.92 16.31 5.83
N LYS A 159 -16.69 17.31 6.68
CA LYS A 159 -15.36 17.56 7.26
C LYS A 159 -14.96 16.41 8.18
N ILE A 160 -13.83 15.77 7.88
CA ILE A 160 -13.26 14.71 8.73
C ILE A 160 -12.47 15.31 9.88
N ASN A 161 -12.80 14.93 11.11
CA ASN A 161 -12.00 15.20 12.29
C ASN A 161 -12.16 14.05 13.31
N LYS A 162 -11.36 14.10 14.39
CA LYS A 162 -11.37 13.04 15.42
C LYS A 162 -12.73 12.87 16.11
N GLU A 163 -13.52 13.92 16.18
CA GLU A 163 -14.84 13.88 16.81
C GLU A 163 -15.85 13.19 15.88
N MET A 164 -15.90 13.61 14.61
CA MET A 164 -16.74 12.98 13.59
C MET A 164 -16.47 11.47 13.51
N VAL A 165 -15.20 11.03 13.52
CA VAL A 165 -14.87 9.60 13.50
C VAL A 165 -15.45 8.84 14.71
N LYS A 166 -15.60 9.49 15.88
CA LYS A 166 -16.11 8.85 17.09
C LYS A 166 -17.63 8.86 17.17
N THR A 167 -18.25 9.99 16.85
CA THR A 167 -19.68 10.22 17.12
C THR A 167 -20.54 10.28 15.86
N GLY A 168 -19.95 10.59 14.71
CA GLY A 168 -20.62 10.72 13.41
C GLY A 168 -20.23 9.65 12.39
N PHE A 169 -19.58 8.55 12.81
CA PHE A 169 -19.10 7.50 11.91
C PHE A 169 -20.20 6.97 10.98
N PHE A 170 -21.38 6.74 11.54
CA PHE A 170 -22.51 6.14 10.85
C PHE A 170 -23.17 7.08 9.83
N ASP A 171 -23.24 8.38 10.14
CA ASP A 171 -23.68 9.41 9.18
C ASP A 171 -22.67 9.53 8.03
N TYR A 172 -21.38 9.48 8.35
CA TYR A 172 -20.33 9.48 7.34
C TYR A 172 -20.35 8.23 6.47
N LEU A 173 -20.62 7.06 7.07
CA LEU A 173 -20.81 5.81 6.33
C LEU A 173 -22.02 5.93 5.39
N ALA A 174 -23.16 6.42 5.87
CA ALA A 174 -24.36 6.62 5.04
C ALA A 174 -24.07 7.57 3.87
N PHE A 175 -23.35 8.68 4.11
CA PHE A 175 -22.87 9.59 3.06
C PHE A 175 -21.98 8.85 2.04
N ALA A 176 -20.96 8.11 2.51
CA ALA A 176 -20.02 7.42 1.63
C ALA A 176 -20.71 6.34 0.77
N LEU A 177 -21.68 5.62 1.32
CA LEU A 177 -22.41 4.55 0.63
C LEU A 177 -23.28 5.06 -0.53
N GLN A 178 -23.59 6.36 -0.62
CA GLN A 178 -24.26 6.95 -1.79
C GLN A 178 -23.44 6.82 -3.07
N PHE A 179 -22.11 6.73 -2.94
CA PHE A 179 -21.17 6.64 -4.05
C PHE A 179 -20.62 5.22 -4.27
N ALA A 180 -21.07 4.26 -3.45
CA ALA A 180 -20.68 2.86 -3.50
C ALA A 180 -21.94 2.00 -3.62
N PRO A 181 -22.45 1.77 -4.85
CA PRO A 181 -23.61 0.89 -5.03
C PRO A 181 -23.32 -0.52 -4.50
N ALA A 182 -24.37 -1.18 -4.01
CA ALA A 182 -24.26 -2.50 -3.41
C ALA A 182 -23.86 -3.58 -4.42
N GLY A 183 -22.76 -4.28 -4.15
CA GLY A 183 -22.46 -5.55 -4.80
C GLY A 183 -23.42 -6.67 -4.36
N PRO A 184 -23.55 -7.78 -5.13
CA PRO A 184 -24.32 -8.95 -4.71
C PRO A 184 -23.96 -9.48 -3.31
N GLU A 185 -22.67 -9.48 -3.00
CA GLU A 185 -22.10 -9.89 -1.71
C GLU A 185 -22.48 -8.96 -0.56
N GLU A 186 -22.79 -7.69 -0.85
CA GLU A 186 -23.11 -6.67 0.16
C GLU A 186 -24.59 -6.64 0.55
N LYS A 187 -25.47 -7.36 -0.16
CA LYS A 187 -26.93 -7.28 0.06
C LYS A 187 -27.32 -7.51 1.51
N GLU A 188 -26.89 -8.63 2.09
CA GLU A 188 -27.26 -8.99 3.47
C GLU A 188 -26.71 -8.01 4.51
N ILE A 189 -25.48 -7.54 4.34
CA ILE A 189 -24.88 -6.60 5.30
C ILE A 189 -25.51 -5.22 5.18
N ARG A 190 -25.89 -4.79 3.97
CA ARG A 190 -26.63 -3.54 3.76
C ARG A 190 -28.06 -3.61 4.29
N GLU A 191 -28.74 -4.75 4.17
CA GLU A 191 -30.04 -4.96 4.83
C GLU A 191 -29.93 -4.92 6.36
N LYS A 192 -28.86 -5.47 6.94
CA LYS A 192 -28.54 -5.33 8.37
C LYS A 192 -28.33 -3.87 8.77
N LEU A 193 -27.55 -3.11 7.99
CA LEU A 193 -27.33 -1.68 8.23
C LEU A 193 -28.62 -0.86 8.08
N HIS A 194 -29.44 -1.16 7.08
CA HIS A 194 -30.72 -0.47 6.86
C HIS A 194 -31.69 -0.66 8.03
N ARG A 195 -31.66 -1.80 8.71
CA ARG A 195 -32.46 -2.02 9.94
C ARG A 195 -32.09 -1.11 11.11
N LEU A 196 -30.92 -0.47 11.08
CA LEU A 196 -30.57 0.55 12.08
C LEU A 196 -31.37 1.84 11.87
N GLY A 197 -31.98 2.04 10.70
CA GLY A 197 -32.78 3.23 10.40
C GLY A 197 -31.95 4.52 10.38
N ASP A 198 -32.61 5.65 10.66
CA ASP A 198 -31.92 6.93 10.83
C ASP A 198 -31.14 6.94 12.14
N LEU A 199 -29.81 6.99 12.00
CA LEU A 199 -28.86 6.92 13.11
C LEU A 199 -28.96 8.15 14.02
N ALA A 200 -29.41 9.30 13.48
CA ALA A 200 -29.70 10.50 14.26
C ALA A 200 -30.95 10.33 15.14
N ALA A 201 -31.93 9.54 14.69
CA ALA A 201 -33.22 9.30 15.34
C ALA A 201 -33.22 8.12 16.33
N LEU A 202 -32.08 7.44 16.53
CA LEU A 202 -31.98 6.32 17.47
C LEU A 202 -32.28 6.71 18.91
N SER A 203 -32.96 5.81 19.64
CA SER A 203 -33.13 5.89 21.09
C SER A 203 -31.77 5.82 21.81
N GLN A 204 -31.72 6.26 23.08
CA GLN A 204 -30.48 6.20 23.86
C GLN A 204 -29.97 4.76 24.04
N GLU A 205 -30.87 3.79 24.18
CA GLU A 205 -30.55 2.36 24.28
C GLU A 205 -29.95 1.84 22.96
N GLN A 206 -30.54 2.20 21.82
CA GLN A 206 -30.03 1.82 20.50
C GLN A 206 -28.65 2.44 20.23
N LYS A 207 -28.45 3.71 20.59
CA LYS A 207 -27.14 4.38 20.52
C LYS A 207 -26.09 3.65 21.36
N ALA A 208 -26.45 3.23 22.58
CA ALA A 208 -25.55 2.46 23.44
C ALA A 208 -25.21 1.08 22.84
N ALA A 209 -26.19 0.38 22.25
CA ALA A 209 -25.98 -0.89 21.57
C ALA A 209 -25.05 -0.76 20.35
N VAL A 210 -25.21 0.31 19.57
CA VAL A 210 -24.34 0.63 18.43
C VAL A 210 -22.90 0.86 18.90
N VAL A 211 -22.69 1.66 19.94
CA VAL A 211 -21.36 1.91 20.53
C VAL A 211 -20.72 0.62 21.04
N ALA A 212 -21.50 -0.24 21.72
CA ALA A 212 -21.01 -1.53 22.18
C ALA A 212 -20.60 -2.44 21.01
N GLY A 213 -21.40 -2.49 19.94
CA GLY A 213 -21.11 -3.24 18.72
C GLY A 213 -19.84 -2.75 18.00
N VAL A 214 -19.63 -1.44 17.92
CA VAL A 214 -18.38 -0.85 17.38
C VAL A 214 -17.16 -1.34 18.17
N LYS A 215 -17.22 -1.26 19.51
CA LYS A 215 -16.12 -1.70 20.38
C LYS A 215 -15.84 -3.21 20.26
N GLU A 216 -16.89 -4.03 20.13
CA GLU A 216 -16.75 -5.46 19.87
C GLU A 216 -16.09 -5.72 18.51
N GLY A 217 -16.50 -4.99 17.47
CA GLY A 217 -15.89 -5.02 16.15
C GLY A 217 -14.41 -4.67 16.16
N GLU A 218 -14.04 -3.56 16.82
CA GLU A 218 -12.64 -3.14 17.01
C GLU A 218 -11.83 -4.23 17.72
N THR A 219 -12.41 -4.89 18.73
CA THR A 219 -11.76 -5.99 19.45
C THR A 219 -11.50 -7.18 18.54
N LYS A 220 -12.49 -7.58 17.72
CA LYS A 220 -12.33 -8.68 16.74
C LYS A 220 -11.27 -8.35 15.70
N ILE A 221 -11.25 -7.12 15.19
CA ILE A 221 -10.24 -6.65 14.23
C ILE A 221 -8.84 -6.74 14.85
N LYS A 222 -8.66 -6.27 16.08
CA LYS A 222 -7.37 -6.33 16.79
C LYS A 222 -6.90 -7.78 16.96
N GLN A 223 -7.77 -8.67 17.43
CA GLN A 223 -7.47 -10.10 17.60
C GLN A 223 -7.08 -10.76 16.27
N TYR A 224 -7.79 -10.42 15.18
CA TYR A 224 -7.46 -10.90 13.84
C TYR A 224 -6.06 -10.47 13.43
N LEU A 225 -5.68 -9.21 13.65
CA LEU A 225 -4.35 -8.69 13.30
C LEU A 225 -3.21 -9.30 14.14
N GLU A 226 -3.48 -9.67 15.39
CA GLU A 226 -2.49 -10.30 16.26
C GLU A 226 -2.19 -11.76 15.86
N SER A 227 -3.21 -12.48 15.37
CA SER A 227 -3.18 -13.93 15.11
C SER A 227 -3.18 -14.35 13.63
N GLY A 228 -3.63 -13.49 12.71
CA GLY A 228 -3.93 -13.83 11.33
C GLY A 228 -2.73 -13.91 10.37
N GLN A 229 -1.51 -13.63 10.84
CA GLN A 229 -0.29 -13.69 10.03
C GLN A 229 0.68 -14.72 10.57
N LYS A 230 1.24 -15.54 9.67
CA LYS A 230 2.19 -16.59 10.03
C LYS A 230 3.50 -15.97 10.49
N ASN A 231 3.99 -16.41 11.63
CA ASN A 231 5.31 -16.02 12.13
C ASN A 231 6.37 -16.92 11.49
N ILE A 232 7.32 -16.32 10.77
CA ILE A 232 8.47 -16.99 10.18
C ILE A 232 9.72 -16.24 10.63
N ASN A 233 10.51 -16.85 11.52
CA ASN A 233 11.73 -16.27 12.07
C ASN A 233 11.55 -14.86 12.67
N GLY A 234 10.41 -14.59 13.30
CA GLY A 234 10.07 -13.28 13.88
C GLY A 234 9.36 -12.34 12.90
N TRP A 235 9.27 -12.69 11.61
CA TRP A 235 8.53 -11.93 10.61
C TRP A 235 7.08 -12.39 10.53
N LYS A 236 6.15 -11.45 10.59
CA LYS A 236 4.75 -11.66 10.24
C LYS A 236 4.63 -11.65 8.72
N VAL A 237 4.24 -12.80 8.15
CA VAL A 237 4.10 -13.01 6.71
C VAL A 237 2.65 -13.41 6.42
N GLY A 238 1.95 -12.60 5.63
CA GLY A 238 0.57 -12.83 5.24
C GLY A 238 0.12 -11.85 4.15
N SER A 239 -1.11 -12.03 3.67
CA SER A 239 -1.75 -11.13 2.71
C SER A 239 -3.14 -10.74 3.20
N LEU A 240 -3.42 -9.43 3.21
CA LEU A 240 -4.70 -8.87 3.66
C LEU A 240 -5.43 -8.10 2.56
N PHE A 241 -4.78 -7.83 1.42
CA PHE A 241 -5.30 -6.94 0.38
C PHE A 241 -5.62 -7.71 -0.90
N GLY A 242 -6.68 -7.29 -1.58
CA GLY A 242 -7.16 -7.91 -2.82
C GLY A 242 -8.42 -7.24 -3.36
N ASP A 243 -9.00 -7.86 -4.36
CA ASP A 243 -10.29 -7.50 -4.95
C ASP A 243 -11.48 -8.07 -4.16
N SER A 244 -12.70 -7.87 -4.66
CA SER A 244 -13.91 -8.42 -4.04
C SER A 244 -13.89 -9.95 -3.97
N ALA A 245 -13.31 -10.63 -4.97
CA ALA A 245 -13.19 -12.09 -4.99
C ALA A 245 -12.21 -12.60 -3.93
N PHE A 246 -11.12 -11.88 -3.64
CA PHE A 246 -10.17 -12.22 -2.59
C PHE A 246 -10.80 -12.16 -1.19
N TYR A 247 -11.68 -11.19 -0.94
CA TYR A 247 -12.38 -11.11 0.32
C TYR A 247 -13.57 -12.07 0.37
N ASN A 248 -14.28 -12.27 -0.73
CA ASN A 248 -15.42 -13.19 -0.83
C ASN A 248 -16.43 -13.06 0.34
N GLY A 249 -16.76 -11.82 0.71
CA GLY A 249 -17.66 -11.52 1.84
C GLY A 249 -17.03 -11.62 3.24
N ASP A 250 -15.71 -11.84 3.36
CA ASP A 250 -14.98 -11.77 4.63
C ASP A 250 -14.78 -10.32 5.09
N TRP A 251 -15.82 -9.78 5.73
CA TRP A 251 -15.86 -8.41 6.24
C TRP A 251 -14.82 -8.15 7.34
N LEU A 252 -14.50 -9.17 8.15
CA LEU A 252 -13.52 -9.04 9.22
C LEU A 252 -12.12 -8.88 8.65
N LYS A 253 -11.76 -9.70 7.66
CA LYS A 253 -10.49 -9.56 6.93
C LYS A 253 -10.39 -8.22 6.21
N ARG A 254 -11.46 -7.75 5.55
CA ARG A 254 -11.47 -6.43 4.90
C ARG A 254 -11.30 -5.29 5.90
N ALA A 255 -11.99 -5.35 7.03
CA ALA A 255 -11.84 -4.35 8.10
C ALA A 255 -10.43 -4.40 8.72
N ALA A 256 -9.87 -5.58 8.93
CA ALA A 256 -8.50 -5.76 9.38
C ALA A 256 -7.48 -5.21 8.39
N ALA A 257 -7.68 -5.41 7.08
CA ALA A 257 -6.84 -4.83 6.04
C ALA A 257 -6.84 -3.29 6.09
N ALA A 258 -8.03 -2.68 6.19
CA ALA A 258 -8.18 -1.23 6.31
C ALA A 258 -7.48 -0.68 7.57
N GLN A 259 -7.61 -1.38 8.70
CA GLN A 259 -6.96 -1.00 9.98
C GLN A 259 -5.43 -1.18 9.93
N ALA A 260 -4.94 -2.23 9.27
CA ALA A 260 -3.50 -2.54 9.20
C ALA A 260 -2.72 -1.60 8.29
N GLY A 261 -3.34 -1.12 7.22
CA GLY A 261 -2.69 -0.25 6.24
C GLY A 261 -3.47 -0.15 4.94
N ILE A 262 -4.56 0.62 4.95
CA ILE A 262 -5.41 0.88 3.78
C ILE A 262 -4.60 1.20 2.51
N TYR A 263 -5.08 0.75 1.36
CA TYR A 263 -4.38 0.85 0.05
C TYR A 263 -3.08 0.04 -0.04
N GLY A 264 -3.02 -1.09 0.67
CA GLY A 264 -1.98 -2.10 0.50
C GLY A 264 -2.11 -2.84 -0.84
N ASN A 265 -0.99 -3.38 -1.33
CA ASN A 265 -0.96 -4.13 -2.57
C ASN A 265 -1.37 -5.59 -2.38
N ASP A 266 -1.91 -6.19 -3.44
CA ASP A 266 -2.07 -7.63 -3.57
C ASP A 266 -0.72 -8.35 -3.43
N ALA A 267 -0.73 -9.55 -2.86
CA ALA A 267 0.48 -10.37 -2.69
C ALA A 267 1.23 -10.65 -4.00
N ALA A 268 0.52 -10.72 -5.12
CA ALA A 268 1.14 -10.91 -6.44
C ALA A 268 1.93 -9.67 -6.91
N GLU A 269 1.55 -8.48 -6.44
CA GLU A 269 2.23 -7.23 -6.76
C GLU A 269 3.35 -6.94 -5.78
N ALA A 270 3.11 -7.08 -4.47
CA ALA A 270 4.14 -6.91 -3.45
C ALA A 270 3.81 -7.65 -2.16
N MET A 271 4.83 -8.24 -1.55
CA MET A 271 4.75 -8.89 -0.24
C MET A 271 5.48 -8.09 0.83
N TYR A 272 4.92 -8.07 2.04
CA TYR A 272 5.40 -7.25 3.17
C TYR A 272 5.68 -8.08 4.44
N PRO A 273 6.78 -8.85 4.53
CA PRO A 273 7.23 -9.39 5.80
C PRO A 273 7.52 -8.24 6.78
N MET A 274 6.87 -8.26 7.95
CA MET A 274 6.96 -7.19 8.95
C MET A 274 7.42 -7.74 10.30
N THR A 275 8.23 -7.01 11.06
CA THR A 275 8.67 -7.47 12.38
C THR A 275 8.92 -6.34 13.39
N LYS A 276 8.61 -6.65 14.65
CA LYS A 276 8.98 -5.88 15.85
C LYS A 276 9.77 -6.73 16.85
N THR A 277 10.09 -7.98 16.51
CA THR A 277 10.59 -8.98 17.46
C THR A 277 11.66 -9.86 16.81
N LEU A 278 12.55 -10.42 17.63
CA LEU A 278 13.40 -11.55 17.25
C LEU A 278 12.56 -12.81 17.02
N ALA A 279 13.19 -13.86 16.49
CA ALA A 279 12.53 -15.15 16.22
C ALA A 279 11.95 -15.82 17.47
N ASN A 280 12.53 -15.56 18.64
CA ASN A 280 12.05 -16.04 19.94
C ASN A 280 10.93 -15.17 20.55
N GLY A 281 10.51 -14.10 19.86
CA GLY A 281 9.47 -13.18 20.32
C GLY A 281 9.97 -12.00 21.17
N GLU A 282 11.26 -11.92 21.49
CA GLU A 282 11.82 -10.77 22.22
C GLU A 282 11.69 -9.49 21.37
N PRO A 283 11.15 -8.38 21.92
CA PRO A 283 11.03 -7.12 21.19
C PRO A 283 12.37 -6.55 20.73
N LEU A 284 12.41 -6.03 19.50
CA LEU A 284 13.55 -5.30 18.99
C LEU A 284 13.56 -3.88 19.57
N ASP A 285 14.68 -3.51 20.19
CA ASP A 285 14.88 -2.20 20.82
C ASP A 285 16.31 -1.73 20.62
N GLY A 286 16.48 -0.67 19.82
CA GLY A 286 17.78 -0.08 19.46
C GLY A 286 18.41 0.77 20.57
N SER A 287 17.68 1.04 21.65
CA SER A 287 18.26 1.64 22.88
C SER A 287 18.98 0.60 23.76
N LYS A 288 18.75 -0.69 23.50
CA LYS A 288 19.26 -1.79 24.35
C LYS A 288 20.33 -2.62 23.69
N HIS A 289 20.19 -2.89 22.38
CA HIS A 289 21.08 -3.79 21.67
C HIS A 289 21.27 -3.37 20.21
N ASN A 290 22.35 -3.85 19.63
CA ASN A 290 22.58 -3.85 18.19
C ASN A 290 22.09 -5.18 17.60
N TYR A 291 21.69 -5.16 16.33
CA TYR A 291 21.14 -6.33 15.66
C TYR A 291 21.78 -6.52 14.28
N THR A 292 21.68 -7.74 13.76
CA THR A 292 22.07 -8.07 12.39
C THR A 292 20.97 -8.84 11.67
N LEU A 293 20.89 -8.63 10.36
CA LEU A 293 20.08 -9.42 9.44
C LEU A 293 20.99 -9.95 8.34
N THR A 294 21.18 -11.26 8.28
CA THR A 294 22.09 -11.87 7.30
C THR A 294 21.31 -12.65 6.24
N PHE A 295 21.48 -12.25 4.98
CA PHE A 295 21.04 -13.05 3.84
C PHE A 295 22.18 -13.98 3.43
N ALA A 296 21.94 -15.29 3.48
CA ALA A 296 22.90 -16.28 3.00
C ALA A 296 23.20 -16.08 1.51
N ALA A 297 24.39 -16.52 1.06
CA ALA A 297 24.79 -16.41 -0.33
C ALA A 297 23.74 -17.04 -1.26
N GLY A 298 23.28 -16.27 -2.26
CA GLY A 298 22.25 -16.71 -3.20
C GLY A 298 20.82 -16.79 -2.65
N GLN A 299 20.59 -16.46 -1.36
CA GLN A 299 19.28 -16.55 -0.71
C GLN A 299 18.62 -15.19 -0.45
N PHE A 300 18.87 -14.21 -1.32
CA PHE A 300 18.13 -12.95 -1.32
C PHE A 300 16.62 -13.17 -1.57
N PRO A 301 15.76 -12.21 -1.19
CA PRO A 301 14.34 -12.28 -1.48
C PRO A 301 14.05 -12.58 -2.96
N PRO A 302 13.26 -13.62 -3.28
CA PRO A 302 13.04 -14.07 -4.65
C PRO A 302 11.96 -13.24 -5.35
N VAL A 303 12.40 -12.21 -6.05
CA VAL A 303 11.55 -11.23 -6.74
C VAL A 303 11.92 -11.14 -8.22
N ASN A 304 10.97 -10.70 -9.05
CA ASN A 304 11.20 -10.37 -10.45
C ASN A 304 11.64 -8.91 -10.63
N ALA A 305 11.30 -8.03 -9.67
CA ALA A 305 11.67 -6.63 -9.69
C ALA A 305 12.81 -6.34 -8.72
N PHE A 306 12.48 -5.96 -7.48
CA PHE A 306 13.48 -5.59 -6.47
C PHE A 306 12.92 -5.81 -5.06
N TRP A 307 13.80 -5.78 -4.06
CA TRP A 307 13.41 -5.85 -2.66
C TRP A 307 14.08 -4.76 -1.83
N SER A 308 13.49 -4.45 -0.67
CA SER A 308 14.05 -3.55 0.32
C SER A 308 13.80 -4.01 1.75
N VAL A 309 14.59 -3.50 2.69
CA VAL A 309 14.40 -3.58 4.14
C VAL A 309 14.37 -2.15 4.66
N THR A 310 13.24 -1.71 5.21
CA THR A 310 13.02 -0.33 5.66
C THR A 310 12.86 -0.25 7.17
N MET A 311 13.47 0.78 7.77
CA MET A 311 13.42 1.06 9.20
C MET A 311 12.34 2.07 9.58
N TYR A 312 11.64 1.79 10.67
CA TYR A 312 10.65 2.65 11.29
C TYR A 312 10.81 2.67 12.81
N ASP A 313 10.30 3.73 13.42
CA ASP A 313 10.05 3.76 14.86
C ASP A 313 8.97 2.75 15.23
N GLY A 314 9.21 1.93 16.25
CA GLY A 314 8.34 0.80 16.61
C GLY A 314 6.98 1.19 17.18
N LYS A 315 6.84 2.44 17.65
CA LYS A 315 5.61 2.98 18.24
C LYS A 315 4.75 3.68 17.19
N SER A 316 5.31 4.64 16.49
CA SER A 316 4.63 5.47 15.48
C SER A 316 4.55 4.81 14.10
N GLN A 317 5.43 3.84 13.82
CA GLN A 317 5.61 3.22 12.49
C GLN A 317 5.95 4.24 11.39
N LEU A 318 6.54 5.36 11.76
CA LEU A 318 7.02 6.39 10.85
C LEU A 318 8.53 6.26 10.64
N LEU A 319 9.01 6.83 9.52
CA LEU A 319 10.43 6.91 9.22
C LEU A 319 11.16 7.72 10.29
N ILE A 320 12.41 7.36 10.60
CA ILE A 320 13.18 7.98 11.67
C ILE A 320 14.18 8.99 11.12
N LYS A 321 14.34 10.14 11.79
CA LYS A 321 15.49 11.02 11.51
C LYS A 321 16.77 10.26 11.85
N ASN A 322 17.75 10.27 10.96
CA ASN A 322 19.04 9.62 11.18
C ASN A 322 20.19 10.40 10.51
N PRO A 323 21.45 10.18 10.92
CA PRO A 323 22.59 11.01 10.52
C PRO A 323 22.92 10.99 9.02
N ILE A 324 22.61 9.90 8.33
CA ILE A 324 22.97 9.69 6.91
C ILE A 324 21.77 9.77 5.96
N ASN A 325 20.59 10.16 6.48
CA ASN A 325 19.33 10.20 5.73
C ASN A 325 19.00 8.87 5.00
N ARG A 326 19.38 7.73 5.58
CA ARG A 326 19.09 6.39 5.06
C ARG A 326 17.94 5.77 5.83
N TYR A 327 16.88 5.42 5.11
CA TYR A 327 15.68 4.84 5.70
C TYR A 327 15.52 3.36 5.37
N LEU A 328 16.21 2.91 4.33
CA LEU A 328 16.14 1.54 3.83
C LEU A 328 17.48 1.09 3.23
N ILE A 329 17.56 -0.21 3.00
CA ILE A 329 18.54 -0.87 2.15
C ILE A 329 17.74 -1.64 1.08
N ASN A 330 18.07 -1.48 -0.20
CA ASN A 330 17.39 -2.19 -1.28
C ASN A 330 18.36 -2.88 -2.25
N SER A 331 17.82 -3.80 -3.06
CA SER A 331 18.63 -4.60 -3.98
C SER A 331 19.46 -3.80 -5.01
N PRO A 332 19.02 -2.65 -5.55
CA PRO A 332 19.89 -1.77 -6.35
C PRO A 332 21.19 -1.32 -5.66
N MET A 333 21.23 -1.27 -4.33
CA MET A 333 22.43 -0.89 -3.57
C MET A 333 23.48 -2.01 -3.44
N LEU A 334 23.12 -3.27 -3.74
CA LEU A 334 23.99 -4.44 -3.54
C LEU A 334 25.40 -4.32 -4.14
N PRO A 335 25.62 -3.73 -5.33
CA PRO A 335 26.97 -3.57 -5.89
C PRO A 335 27.92 -2.75 -5.01
N ASN A 336 27.38 -1.85 -4.17
CA ASN A 336 28.15 -0.99 -3.28
C ASN A 336 28.25 -1.54 -1.85
N MET A 337 27.70 -2.73 -1.60
CA MET A 337 27.68 -3.37 -0.29
C MET A 337 28.83 -4.35 -0.10
N LYS A 338 29.26 -4.49 1.15
CA LYS A 338 30.34 -5.42 1.50
C LYS A 338 29.76 -6.78 1.83
N LYS A 339 30.07 -7.78 1.00
CA LYS A 339 29.73 -9.17 1.28
C LYS A 339 30.75 -9.78 2.24
N ASN A 340 30.30 -10.75 3.02
CA ASN A 340 31.15 -11.59 3.83
C ASN A 340 32.00 -12.53 2.94
N PRO A 341 33.08 -13.13 3.47
CA PRO A 341 33.92 -14.06 2.70
C PRO A 341 33.17 -15.26 2.11
N ASP A 342 32.09 -15.71 2.75
CA ASP A 342 31.21 -16.78 2.27
C ASP A 342 30.18 -16.34 1.21
N GLY A 343 30.22 -15.07 0.80
CA GLY A 343 29.31 -14.47 -0.17
C GLY A 343 27.95 -14.03 0.41
N SER A 344 27.70 -14.23 1.70
CA SER A 344 26.52 -13.70 2.39
C SER A 344 26.58 -12.19 2.55
N LEU A 345 25.42 -11.57 2.81
CA LEU A 345 25.30 -10.14 3.11
C LEU A 345 24.70 -9.94 4.49
N THR A 346 25.45 -9.31 5.39
CA THR A 346 24.97 -8.90 6.70
C THR A 346 24.62 -7.43 6.70
N LEU A 347 23.38 -7.10 7.04
CA LEU A 347 22.94 -5.74 7.35
C LEU A 347 23.11 -5.49 8.85
N TYR A 348 23.69 -4.35 9.20
CA TYR A 348 23.84 -3.91 10.59
C TYR A 348 22.68 -3.01 10.96
N ILE A 349 21.88 -3.42 11.95
CA ILE A 349 20.67 -2.73 12.39
C ILE A 349 20.95 -2.18 13.79
N GLN A 350 21.29 -0.90 13.87
CA GLN A 350 21.72 -0.29 15.13
C GLN A 350 21.62 1.24 15.09
N LYS A 351 21.50 1.86 16.27
CA LYS A 351 21.38 3.32 16.44
C LYS A 351 22.65 4.05 16.02
N ASP A 352 23.79 3.56 16.49
CA ASP A 352 25.10 4.19 16.28
C ASP A 352 25.83 3.58 15.07
N ASN A 353 26.71 4.36 14.44
CA ASN A 353 27.46 3.95 13.26
C ASN A 353 28.38 2.75 13.61
N PRO A 354 28.31 1.60 12.90
CA PRO A 354 29.13 0.42 13.18
C PRO A 354 30.60 0.54 12.75
N GLY A 355 31.02 1.71 12.26
CA GLY A 355 32.37 1.98 11.75
C GLY A 355 32.39 2.13 10.24
N ALA A 356 33.39 2.87 9.73
CA ALA A 356 33.54 3.17 8.31
C ALA A 356 33.64 1.91 7.43
N ASP A 357 34.15 0.80 7.98
CA ASP A 357 34.22 -0.48 7.28
C ASP A 357 32.85 -1.14 7.09
N LYS A 358 31.84 -0.82 7.92
CA LYS A 358 30.50 -1.44 7.93
C LYS A 358 29.38 -0.51 7.48
N GLU A 359 29.67 0.78 7.29
CA GLU A 359 28.67 1.84 7.02
C GLU A 359 27.82 1.58 5.77
N SER A 360 28.38 0.96 4.72
CA SER A 360 27.64 0.66 3.48
C SER A 360 26.50 -0.35 3.70
N ASN A 361 26.63 -1.22 4.71
CA ASN A 361 25.62 -2.21 5.09
C ASN A 361 24.78 -1.77 6.31
N TRP A 362 25.03 -0.57 6.85
CA TRP A 362 24.34 -0.07 8.03
C TRP A 362 22.95 0.47 7.69
N LEU A 363 21.96 0.03 8.46
CA LEU A 363 20.61 0.58 8.51
C LEU A 363 20.41 1.25 9.89
N PRO A 364 20.45 2.60 9.97
CA PRO A 364 20.27 3.31 11.23
C PRO A 364 18.94 2.97 11.89
N ALA A 365 18.98 2.63 13.18
CA ALA A 365 17.81 2.27 14.00
C ALA A 365 17.42 3.40 14.98
N PRO A 366 16.17 3.47 15.45
CA PRO A 366 15.79 4.40 16.53
C PRO A 366 16.48 4.06 17.85
N ASP A 367 16.61 5.07 18.71
CA ASP A 367 16.94 4.90 20.12
C ASP A 367 15.69 4.45 20.91
N GLY A 368 15.24 3.24 20.64
CA GLY A 368 13.99 2.71 21.19
C GLY A 368 13.43 1.55 20.37
N PRO A 369 12.11 1.27 20.50
CA PRO A 369 11.48 0.16 19.80
C PRO A 369 11.68 0.23 18.28
N ILE A 370 11.97 -0.90 17.66
CA ILE A 370 12.22 -1.03 16.22
C ILE A 370 11.01 -1.63 15.53
N TYR A 371 10.70 -1.12 14.34
CA TYR A 371 9.81 -1.77 13.39
C TYR A 371 10.48 -1.86 12.02
N LEU A 372 10.57 -3.08 11.48
CA LEU A 372 11.19 -3.35 10.20
C LEU A 372 10.16 -3.94 9.24
N VAL A 373 10.25 -3.51 7.98
CA VAL A 373 9.42 -4.04 6.89
C VAL A 373 10.31 -4.41 5.73
N MET A 374 10.27 -5.67 5.31
CA MET A 374 10.76 -6.07 4.00
C MET A 374 9.69 -5.76 2.96
N ARG A 375 10.09 -5.29 1.78
CA ARG A 375 9.21 -5.16 0.62
C ARG A 375 9.75 -6.02 -0.49
N LEU A 376 8.94 -6.95 -0.97
CA LEU A 376 9.29 -7.88 -2.05
C LEU A 376 8.39 -7.54 -3.23
N TYR A 377 8.88 -6.76 -4.20
CA TYR A 377 8.10 -6.30 -5.35
C TYR A 377 8.08 -7.35 -6.44
N TRP A 378 6.89 -7.70 -6.92
CA TRP A 378 6.63 -8.76 -7.89
C TRP A 378 7.34 -10.07 -7.50
N PRO A 379 6.95 -10.69 -6.37
CA PRO A 379 7.54 -11.95 -5.91
C PRO A 379 7.42 -13.03 -6.99
N LYS A 380 8.45 -13.88 -7.11
CA LYS A 380 8.40 -15.04 -8.00
C LYS A 380 7.28 -15.99 -7.57
N THR A 381 6.63 -16.65 -8.51
CA THR A 381 5.63 -17.69 -8.21
C THR A 381 6.26 -19.07 -8.05
N GLU A 382 7.44 -19.28 -8.62
CA GLU A 382 8.19 -20.53 -8.55
C GLU A 382 9.21 -20.54 -7.42
N ALA A 383 9.54 -21.72 -6.89
CA ALA A 383 10.50 -21.86 -5.80
C ALA A 383 11.93 -21.43 -6.24
N PRO A 384 12.70 -20.75 -5.38
CA PRO A 384 12.32 -20.23 -4.06
C PRO A 384 11.31 -19.08 -4.17
N SER A 385 10.27 -19.06 -3.32
CA SER A 385 9.24 -18.01 -3.32
C SER A 385 8.70 -17.73 -1.91
N ILE A 386 8.31 -16.48 -1.63
CA ILE A 386 7.51 -16.11 -0.44
C ILE A 386 6.01 -16.46 -0.60
N LEU A 387 5.58 -16.78 -1.82
CA LEU A 387 4.22 -17.19 -2.15
C LEU A 387 4.09 -18.73 -2.05
N PRO A 388 2.92 -19.25 -1.66
CA PRO A 388 1.78 -18.51 -1.11
C PRO A 388 2.12 -17.86 0.25
N PRO A 389 1.50 -16.72 0.60
CA PRO A 389 1.83 -15.97 1.81
C PRO A 389 1.87 -16.83 3.08
N GLY A 390 3.02 -16.87 3.75
CA GLY A 390 3.23 -17.66 4.96
C GLY A 390 3.62 -19.13 4.72
N GLU A 391 3.48 -19.62 3.50
CA GLU A 391 3.71 -21.04 3.14
C GLU A 391 4.73 -21.22 2.02
N GLY A 392 5.25 -20.12 1.46
CA GLY A 392 6.30 -20.14 0.46
C GLY A 392 7.58 -20.86 0.90
N SER A 393 8.31 -21.37 -0.08
CA SER A 393 9.56 -22.11 0.09
C SER A 393 10.73 -21.23 0.55
N TRP A 394 10.71 -19.93 0.24
CA TRP A 394 11.65 -18.96 0.78
C TRP A 394 11.11 -18.36 2.07
N LYS A 395 11.98 -18.30 3.09
CA LYS A 395 11.66 -17.77 4.41
C LYS A 395 12.59 -16.58 4.70
N PRO A 396 12.07 -15.44 5.18
CA PRO A 396 12.95 -14.33 5.57
C PRO A 396 13.89 -14.78 6.71
N PRO A 397 15.18 -14.44 6.65
CA PRO A 397 16.12 -14.78 7.72
C PRO A 397 15.73 -14.06 9.02
N GLY A 398 15.99 -14.71 10.15
CA GLY A 398 15.77 -14.12 11.46
C GLY A 398 16.74 -12.98 11.74
N ILE A 399 16.27 -11.96 12.46
CA ILE A 399 17.14 -10.93 13.04
C ILE A 399 17.82 -11.53 14.28
N VAL A 400 19.10 -11.20 14.48
CA VAL A 400 19.91 -11.71 15.59
C VAL A 400 20.50 -10.55 16.38
N LYS A 401 20.49 -10.65 17.71
CA LYS A 401 21.18 -9.71 18.61
C LYS A 401 22.70 -9.86 18.45
N VAL A 402 23.40 -8.73 18.32
CA VAL A 402 24.88 -8.72 18.36
C VAL A 402 25.29 -8.83 19.83
N ASN A 403 26.17 -9.78 20.12
CA ASN A 403 26.71 -10.00 21.46
C ASN A 403 27.73 -8.93 21.86
#